data_AF-A0A854QKS3-F1
#
_entry.id   AF-A0A854QKS3-F1
#
_cell.length_a   1.000
_cell.length_b   1.000
_cell.length_c   1.000
_cell.angle_alpha   90.00
_cell.angle_beta   90.00
_cell.angle_gamma   90.00
#
_symmetry.space_group_name_H-M   'P 1'
#
loop_
_entity.id
_entity.type
_entity.pdbx_description
1 polymer ?
#
loop_
_entity_poly.entity_id
_entity_poly.type
_entity_poly.pdbx_seq_one_letter_code
_entity_poly.pdbx_strand_id
1 'polypeptide(L)'
;MAVASSSALTDSQVSKIQQDSDFSIKSEAVTPKLDTSQWPLLLKNYDKLLVRSSHFTPIPSGISPLKRDLQTYVKSGVINLDKPSNPSSHEVVAWLKRILRVEKTGHSGTLDPKVTGCLIVCIDRATRLVKSQQGAGKEYVCVVRFHDKLQDEKALPRALETLTGALFQRPPLISAVKRQLRVRTIYESKLIEYDNERNLGVFWVSCEAGTYIRTLCVHLGLLLGVGAHMQELRRVRSGITGENDDIVSMHDVLDAQWLYDNTRDESYLRRVIRPLESLLTNYKRIVVKDSAVNAICYGAKLMIPGLLRYEADIEVNEEVVLMTTKGEAIAIGIAQMSTVDLASCDHGVVAKVKRCIMNRDLYPRKWGLGPKAQEKKKMIKKGELDKYGKPIEGVTPQQWSKGYIDYNDPDAVPAYGSNDLLPTQPATTEDVKMEPVEVKVEADEKKRKRDEEEVGSPKAEEKKKKKKVKTEDGAEREETAEERAARKAAKKEKKEKKKAKEE
;
A
#
# COMPACT_ATOMS: atom_id res chain seq x y z
N MET A 1 -6.18 13.40 43.23
CA MET A 1 -7.40 13.60 44.04
C MET A 1 -8.00 14.93 43.61
N ALA A 2 -9.27 15.10 43.22
CA ALA A 2 -10.44 14.24 43.37
C ALA A 2 -11.28 14.24 42.08
N VAL A 3 -11.88 13.09 41.81
CA VAL A 3 -12.84 12.82 40.72
C VAL A 3 -14.14 13.54 41.07
N ALA A 4 -14.59 14.46 40.21
CA ALA A 4 -15.93 15.04 40.32
C ALA A 4 -16.93 14.06 39.67
N SER A 5 -17.71 13.40 40.52
CA SER A 5 -18.82 12.52 40.17
C SER A 5 -19.90 13.26 39.36
N SER A 6 -20.30 12.72 38.21
CA SER A 6 -21.49 13.15 37.49
C SER A 6 -22.74 12.72 38.26
N SER A 7 -23.30 13.62 39.07
CA SER A 7 -24.63 13.44 39.66
C SER A 7 -25.68 13.72 38.59
N ALA A 8 -26.52 12.73 38.27
CA ALA A 8 -27.67 12.93 37.39
C ALA A 8 -28.63 13.96 38.02
N LEU A 9 -29.05 14.95 37.23
CA LEU A 9 -29.98 16.00 37.64
C LEU A 9 -31.37 15.40 37.93
N THR A 10 -32.07 15.92 38.93
CA THR A 10 -33.46 15.53 39.25
C THR A 10 -34.44 16.12 38.25
N ASP A 11 -35.60 15.49 38.05
CA ASP A 11 -36.62 15.95 37.09
C ASP A 11 -37.08 17.41 37.33
N SER A 12 -37.10 17.85 38.59
CA SER A 12 -37.41 19.25 38.93
C SER A 12 -36.32 20.24 38.49
N GLN A 13 -35.05 19.83 38.51
CA GLN A 13 -33.92 20.62 38.04
C GLN A 13 -33.89 20.66 36.52
N VAL A 14 -34.21 19.54 35.85
CA VAL A 14 -34.35 19.47 34.39
C VAL A 14 -35.47 20.39 33.90
N SER A 15 -36.62 20.42 34.59
CA SER A 15 -37.75 21.30 34.24
C SER A 15 -37.42 22.79 34.43
N LYS A 16 -36.69 23.16 35.49
CA LYS A 16 -36.21 24.54 35.70
C LYS A 16 -35.21 24.98 34.64
N ILE A 17 -34.24 24.11 34.31
CA ILE A 17 -33.27 24.34 33.23
C ILE A 17 -34.00 24.47 31.88
N GLN A 18 -35.09 23.72 31.67
CA GLN A 18 -35.92 23.82 30.47
C GLN A 18 -36.69 25.15 30.34
N GLN A 19 -37.09 25.77 31.44
CA GLN A 19 -37.77 27.06 31.45
C GLN A 19 -36.81 28.26 31.38
N ASP A 20 -35.65 28.17 32.04
CA ASP A 20 -34.72 29.29 32.19
C ASP A 20 -33.66 29.36 31.08
N SER A 21 -33.39 28.25 30.37
CA SER A 21 -32.33 28.18 29.36
C SER A 21 -32.89 28.34 27.96
N ASP A 22 -32.30 29.23 27.18
CA ASP A 22 -32.59 29.34 25.76
C ASP A 22 -31.79 28.26 25.01
N PHE A 23 -32.44 27.14 24.65
CA PHE A 23 -31.84 26.04 23.89
C PHE A 23 -31.75 26.37 22.40
N SER A 24 -31.23 27.56 22.09
CA SER A 24 -30.91 27.99 20.74
C SER A 24 -29.42 27.74 20.47
N ILE A 25 -29.10 27.27 19.27
CA ILE A 25 -27.71 27.17 18.82
C ILE A 25 -27.20 28.61 18.67
N LYS A 26 -26.35 29.05 19.59
CA LYS A 26 -25.75 30.39 19.53
C LYS A 26 -24.78 30.46 18.35
N SER A 27 -24.79 31.60 17.67
CA SER A 27 -23.82 31.88 16.60
C SER A 27 -22.43 32.07 17.21
N GLU A 28 -21.63 31.01 17.21
CA GLU A 28 -20.22 31.06 17.60
C GLU A 28 -19.33 31.30 16.36
N ALA A 29 -18.33 32.17 16.50
CA ALA A 29 -17.41 32.53 15.42
C ALA A 29 -16.41 31.42 15.05
N VAL A 30 -16.42 30.29 15.75
CA VAL A 30 -15.49 29.17 15.56
C VAL A 30 -16.27 27.87 15.40
N THR A 31 -16.01 27.19 14.28
CA THR A 31 -16.52 25.84 14.03
C THR A 31 -16.00 24.89 15.12
N PRO A 32 -16.86 24.17 15.86
CA PRO A 32 -16.41 23.24 16.88
C PRO A 32 -15.46 22.22 16.25
N LYS A 33 -14.25 22.11 16.82
CA LYS A 33 -13.22 21.19 16.33
C LYS A 33 -13.66 19.77 16.66
N LEU A 34 -14.23 19.09 15.66
CA LEU A 34 -14.67 17.70 15.78
C LEU A 34 -13.50 16.83 16.26
N ASP A 35 -13.57 16.29 17.47
CA ASP A 35 -12.57 15.34 17.94
C ASP A 35 -12.77 14.01 17.21
N THR A 36 -11.85 13.70 16.29
CA THR A 36 -11.88 12.46 15.52
C THR A 36 -10.85 11.44 16.02
N SER A 37 -10.27 11.64 17.20
CA SER A 37 -9.27 10.72 17.79
C SER A 37 -9.83 9.32 18.08
N GLN A 38 -11.14 9.23 18.36
CA GLN A 38 -11.86 7.98 18.64
C GLN A 38 -12.50 7.36 17.39
N TRP A 39 -12.33 7.97 16.22
CA TRP A 39 -12.89 7.41 14.99
C TRP A 39 -12.14 6.13 14.59
N PRO A 40 -12.84 5.14 14.01
CA PRO A 40 -12.26 3.83 13.78
C PRO A 40 -11.33 3.81 12.55
N LEU A 41 -10.33 2.92 12.59
CA LEU A 41 -9.52 2.53 11.44
C LEU A 41 -8.88 3.74 10.74
N LEU A 42 -9.03 3.85 9.42
CA LEU A 42 -8.45 4.93 8.60
C LEU A 42 -9.05 6.31 8.90
N LEU A 43 -10.20 6.37 9.57
CA LEU A 43 -10.84 7.63 9.96
C LEU A 43 -10.32 8.19 11.28
N LYS A 44 -9.45 7.47 12.00
CA LYS A 44 -8.84 7.96 13.25
C LYS A 44 -8.01 9.22 13.02
N ASN A 45 -8.19 10.27 13.81
CA ASN A 45 -7.47 11.55 13.63
C ASN A 45 -7.68 12.18 12.23
N TYR A 46 -8.88 12.07 11.67
CA TYR A 46 -9.27 12.67 10.40
C TYR A 46 -9.16 14.20 10.38
N ASP A 47 -9.32 14.86 11.53
CA ASP A 47 -9.17 16.31 11.72
C ASP A 47 -7.72 16.79 11.54
N LYS A 48 -6.73 15.90 11.73
CA LYS A 48 -5.30 16.21 11.53
C LYS A 48 -4.88 16.22 10.06
N LEU A 49 -5.73 15.77 9.15
CA LEU A 49 -5.45 15.79 7.72
C LEU A 49 -5.53 17.21 7.16
N LEU A 50 -4.56 17.57 6.31
CA LEU A 50 -4.53 18.84 5.61
C LEU A 50 -5.66 18.90 4.58
N VAL A 51 -6.32 20.05 4.50
CA VAL A 51 -7.51 20.24 3.66
C VAL A 51 -7.13 20.91 2.35
N ARG A 52 -7.28 20.20 1.24
CA ARG A 52 -7.19 20.80 -0.11
C ARG A 52 -8.51 21.44 -0.52
N SER A 53 -9.62 20.78 -0.22
CA SER A 53 -10.95 21.21 -0.62
C SER A 53 -11.97 20.78 0.43
N SER A 54 -12.70 21.74 0.99
CA SER A 54 -13.80 21.51 1.94
C SER A 54 -15.10 21.09 1.26
N HIS A 55 -15.26 21.43 -0.03
CA HIS A 55 -16.48 21.20 -0.78
C HIS A 55 -16.39 19.96 -1.68
N PHE A 56 -17.34 19.04 -1.49
CA PHE A 56 -17.58 17.92 -2.39
C PHE A 56 -19.07 17.56 -2.33
N THR A 57 -19.57 16.90 -3.38
CA THR A 57 -20.92 16.34 -3.39
C THR A 57 -20.86 14.88 -2.94
N PRO A 58 -21.33 14.54 -1.73
CA PRO A 58 -21.36 13.16 -1.28
C PRO A 58 -22.20 12.31 -2.22
N ILE A 59 -21.74 11.10 -2.51
CA ILE A 59 -22.51 10.13 -3.29
C ILE A 59 -23.06 9.07 -2.33
N PRO A 60 -24.36 8.71 -2.39
CA PRO A 60 -24.98 7.70 -1.54
C PRO A 60 -24.59 6.27 -1.95
N SER A 61 -23.31 6.06 -2.28
CA SER A 61 -22.73 4.77 -2.64
C SER A 61 -21.56 4.45 -1.72
N GLY A 62 -21.33 3.17 -1.45
CA GLY A 62 -20.34 2.75 -0.45
C GLY A 62 -20.81 3.01 0.99
N ILE A 63 -20.08 2.42 1.94
CA ILE A 63 -20.43 2.47 3.36
C ILE A 63 -19.18 2.37 4.22
N SER A 64 -19.20 3.01 5.39
CA SER A 64 -18.08 2.95 6.34
C SER A 64 -17.75 1.49 6.70
N PRO A 65 -16.45 1.11 6.84
CA PRO A 65 -16.03 -0.28 6.97
C PRO A 65 -16.76 -1.09 8.05
N LEU A 66 -16.98 -0.51 9.24
CA LEU A 66 -17.65 -1.19 10.36
C LEU A 66 -19.17 -1.29 10.19
N LYS A 67 -19.76 -0.45 9.34
CA LYS A 67 -21.22 -0.42 9.08
C LYS A 67 -21.63 -1.29 7.89
N ARG A 68 -20.70 -2.00 7.25
CA ARG A 68 -21.01 -2.92 6.14
C ARG A 68 -22.01 -3.98 6.59
N ASP A 69 -22.92 -4.36 5.69
CA ASP A 69 -23.70 -5.58 5.83
C ASP A 69 -22.76 -6.79 5.99
N LEU A 70 -23.23 -7.85 6.64
CA LEU A 70 -22.37 -8.97 7.01
C LEU A 70 -21.67 -9.61 5.80
N GLN A 71 -22.39 -9.77 4.69
CA GLN A 71 -21.84 -10.42 3.52
C GLN A 71 -20.69 -9.59 2.93
N THR A 72 -20.86 -8.28 2.78
CA THR A 72 -19.81 -7.37 2.31
C THR A 72 -18.68 -7.22 3.32
N TYR A 73 -18.99 -7.27 4.61
CA TYR A 73 -18.02 -7.23 5.71
C TYR A 73 -17.08 -8.44 5.63
N VAL A 74 -17.62 -9.66 5.57
CA VAL A 74 -16.86 -10.92 5.43
C VAL A 74 -16.05 -10.93 4.13
N LYS A 75 -16.67 -10.57 2.99
CA LYS A 75 -15.99 -10.48 1.68
C LYS A 75 -14.84 -9.47 1.65
N SER A 76 -14.78 -8.57 2.62
CA SER A 76 -13.75 -7.54 2.77
C SER A 76 -12.96 -7.73 4.06
N GLY A 77 -13.01 -8.96 4.59
CA GLY A 77 -12.52 -9.30 5.91
C GLY A 77 -11.08 -9.82 5.92
N VAL A 78 -10.45 -9.64 7.06
CA VAL A 78 -9.17 -10.23 7.42
C VAL A 78 -9.29 -10.85 8.80
N ILE A 79 -8.63 -11.97 9.02
CA ILE A 79 -8.60 -12.67 10.30
C ILE A 79 -7.15 -12.67 10.78
N ASN A 80 -6.92 -12.21 12.02
CA ASN A 80 -5.65 -12.37 12.69
C ASN A 80 -5.63 -13.74 13.38
N LEU A 81 -5.20 -14.77 12.67
CA LEU A 81 -5.32 -16.14 13.16
C LEU A 81 -4.11 -16.54 14.01
N ASP A 82 -4.34 -17.15 15.17
CA ASP A 82 -3.31 -17.94 15.85
C ASP A 82 -3.26 -19.32 15.19
N LYS A 83 -2.29 -19.49 14.28
CA LYS A 83 -2.12 -20.75 13.57
C LYS A 83 -1.70 -21.85 14.56
N PRO A 84 -2.40 -22.99 14.61
CA PRO A 84 -1.97 -24.11 15.44
C PRO A 84 -0.70 -24.77 14.88
N SER A 85 0.03 -25.46 15.75
CA SER A 85 1.15 -26.30 15.34
C SER A 85 0.65 -27.55 14.63
N ASN A 86 1.44 -28.04 13.65
CA ASN A 86 1.24 -29.20 12.79
C ASN A 86 0.67 -28.94 11.38
N PRO A 87 -0.54 -28.39 11.18
CA PRO A 87 -1.04 -28.23 9.83
C PRO A 87 -0.24 -27.16 9.08
N SER A 88 -0.09 -27.33 7.77
CA SER A 88 0.51 -26.30 6.93
C SER A 88 -0.39 -25.07 6.89
N SER A 89 0.21 -23.90 6.61
CA SER A 89 -0.56 -22.66 6.45
C SER A 89 -1.61 -22.76 5.35
N HIS A 90 -1.37 -23.55 4.29
CA HIS A 90 -2.31 -23.72 3.19
C HIS A 90 -3.52 -24.56 3.59
N GLU A 91 -3.32 -25.62 4.37
CA GLU A 91 -4.42 -26.45 4.89
C GLU A 91 -5.32 -25.65 5.82
N VAL A 92 -4.73 -24.88 6.75
CA VAL A 92 -5.46 -24.00 7.65
C VAL A 92 -6.35 -23.01 6.88
N VAL A 93 -5.78 -22.35 5.87
CA VAL A 93 -6.51 -21.38 5.05
C VAL A 93 -7.60 -22.03 4.19
N ALA A 94 -7.41 -23.29 3.77
CA ALA A 94 -8.42 -24.07 3.06
C ALA A 94 -9.58 -24.47 3.99
N TRP A 95 -9.29 -24.83 5.25
CA TRP A 95 -10.34 -25.10 6.23
C TRP A 95 -11.15 -23.86 6.56
N LEU A 96 -10.51 -22.71 6.77
CA LEU A 96 -11.22 -21.43 6.99
C LEU A 96 -12.10 -21.05 5.80
N LYS A 97 -11.62 -21.27 4.57
CA LYS A 97 -12.44 -21.08 3.36
C LYS A 97 -13.71 -21.93 3.40
N ARG A 98 -13.58 -23.20 3.80
CA ARG A 98 -14.70 -24.14 3.90
C ARG A 98 -15.67 -23.77 5.02
N ILE A 99 -15.17 -23.40 6.20
CA ILE A 99 -15.99 -22.98 7.35
C ILE A 99 -16.82 -21.76 6.95
N LEU A 100 -16.18 -20.71 6.44
CA LEU A 100 -16.84 -19.43 6.13
C LEU A 100 -17.64 -19.46 4.81
N ARG A 101 -17.50 -20.52 4.01
CA ARG A 101 -18.14 -20.68 2.69
C ARG A 101 -17.89 -19.48 1.76
N VAL A 102 -16.62 -19.07 1.70
CA VAL A 102 -16.15 -17.92 0.89
C VAL A 102 -15.42 -18.39 -0.37
N GLU A 103 -15.30 -17.51 -1.36
CA GLU A 103 -14.78 -17.88 -2.69
C GLU A 103 -13.25 -18.00 -2.68
N LYS A 104 -12.56 -17.08 -2.01
CA LYS A 104 -11.10 -16.98 -2.02
C LYS A 104 -10.57 -16.66 -0.65
N THR A 105 -9.47 -17.31 -0.30
CA THR A 105 -8.69 -17.00 0.88
C THR A 105 -7.21 -16.95 0.51
N GLY A 106 -6.43 -16.19 1.26
CA GLY A 106 -4.97 -16.10 1.13
C GLY A 106 -4.34 -15.63 2.43
N HIS A 107 -3.01 -15.72 2.58
CA HIS A 107 -2.38 -15.42 3.86
C HIS A 107 -1.08 -14.60 3.77
N SER A 108 -0.71 -13.91 4.86
CA SER A 108 0.41 -12.96 4.95
C SER A 108 1.83 -13.55 4.89
N GLY A 109 1.96 -14.82 4.53
CA GLY A 109 3.25 -15.52 4.45
C GLY A 109 3.22 -16.85 5.18
N THR A 110 3.79 -17.86 4.54
CA THR A 110 3.75 -19.25 4.99
C THR A 110 4.52 -19.41 6.30
N LEU A 111 3.84 -19.93 7.32
CA LEU A 111 4.47 -20.53 8.49
C LEU A 111 4.72 -22.01 8.21
N ASP A 112 5.90 -22.49 8.59
CA ASP A 112 6.23 -23.92 8.56
C ASP A 112 5.19 -24.71 9.41
N PRO A 113 4.95 -25.99 9.12
CA PRO A 113 3.95 -26.81 9.81
C PRO A 113 3.96 -26.69 11.34
N LYS A 114 5.14 -26.79 11.96
CA LYS A 114 5.32 -26.72 13.43
C LYS A 114 5.29 -25.31 14.04
N VAL A 115 5.20 -24.27 13.20
CA VAL A 115 5.27 -22.87 13.66
C VAL A 115 3.87 -22.35 13.95
N THR A 116 3.72 -21.69 15.10
CA THR A 116 2.45 -21.13 15.59
C THR A 116 2.42 -19.61 15.49
N GLY A 117 1.29 -19.01 15.88
CA GLY A 117 1.16 -17.56 16.00
C GLY A 117 0.54 -16.90 14.78
N CYS A 118 0.77 -15.59 14.67
CA CYS A 118 0.05 -14.68 13.79
C CYS A 118 0.09 -15.11 12.33
N LEU A 119 -1.03 -15.50 11.77
CA LEU A 119 -1.24 -15.74 10.34
C LEU A 119 -2.42 -14.89 9.88
N ILE A 120 -2.15 -13.78 9.20
CA ILE A 120 -3.23 -12.94 8.69
C ILE A 120 -3.86 -13.66 7.50
N VAL A 121 -5.12 -14.03 7.62
CA VAL A 121 -5.90 -14.66 6.56
C VAL A 121 -6.83 -13.63 5.94
N CYS A 122 -6.63 -13.34 4.65
CA CYS A 122 -7.43 -12.42 3.88
C CYS A 122 -8.57 -13.17 3.16
N ILE A 123 -9.78 -12.62 3.20
CA ILE A 123 -10.98 -13.19 2.59
C ILE A 123 -11.36 -12.40 1.34
N ASP A 124 -11.72 -13.09 0.27
CA ASP A 124 -12.26 -12.56 -0.99
C ASP A 124 -11.55 -11.29 -1.49
N ARG A 125 -12.16 -10.11 -1.35
CA ARG A 125 -11.62 -8.83 -1.83
C ARG A 125 -10.31 -8.48 -1.12
N ALA A 126 -10.17 -8.83 0.16
CA ALA A 126 -8.96 -8.59 0.93
C ALA A 126 -7.76 -9.40 0.41
N THR A 127 -7.96 -10.49 -0.34
CA THR A 127 -6.85 -11.25 -0.94
C THR A 127 -5.97 -10.40 -1.86
N ARG A 128 -6.47 -9.26 -2.35
CA ARG A 128 -5.70 -8.29 -3.12
C ARG A 128 -4.52 -7.71 -2.36
N LEU A 129 -4.56 -7.72 -1.02
CA LEU A 129 -3.52 -7.22 -0.11
C LEU A 129 -2.48 -8.27 0.31
N VAL A 130 -2.70 -9.56 0.00
CA VAL A 130 -1.80 -10.64 0.44
C VAL A 130 -0.34 -10.38 0.05
N LYS A 131 -0.10 -9.83 -1.15
CA LYS A 131 1.25 -9.52 -1.62
C LYS A 131 1.96 -8.47 -0.77
N SER A 132 1.27 -7.41 -0.31
CA SER A 132 1.90 -6.43 0.58
C SER A 132 2.14 -7.03 1.96
N GLN A 133 1.20 -7.84 2.46
CA GLN A 133 1.35 -8.52 3.75
C GLN A 133 2.51 -9.54 3.75
N GLN A 134 2.74 -10.24 2.64
CA GLN A 134 3.89 -11.15 2.49
C GLN A 134 5.23 -10.44 2.51
N GLY A 135 5.30 -9.22 1.97
CA GLY A 135 6.52 -8.40 1.95
C GLY A 135 6.79 -7.62 3.24
N ALA A 136 5.80 -7.46 4.12
CA ALA A 136 5.96 -6.71 5.35
C ALA A 136 6.92 -7.39 6.35
N GLY A 137 7.55 -6.60 7.22
CA GLY A 137 8.39 -7.12 8.32
C GLY A 137 7.65 -8.11 9.22
N LYS A 138 8.41 -9.00 9.86
CA LYS A 138 7.90 -10.08 10.72
C LYS A 138 8.69 -10.12 12.03
N GLU A 139 8.00 -10.48 13.11
CA GLU A 139 8.65 -10.69 14.40
C GLU A 139 8.34 -12.09 14.92
N TYR A 140 9.33 -12.69 15.59
CA TYR A 140 9.26 -14.05 16.11
C TYR A 140 9.80 -14.12 17.53
N VAL A 141 9.27 -15.08 18.27
CA VAL A 141 9.91 -15.64 19.46
C VAL A 141 10.38 -17.04 19.11
N CYS A 142 11.67 -17.29 19.27
CA CYS A 142 12.33 -18.50 18.83
C CYS A 142 12.98 -19.20 20.03
N VAL A 143 12.82 -20.52 20.07
CA VAL A 143 13.58 -21.40 20.96
C VAL A 143 14.66 -22.09 20.14
N VAL A 144 15.92 -21.82 20.47
CA VAL A 144 17.08 -22.49 19.89
C VAL A 144 17.58 -23.56 20.85
N ARG A 145 17.91 -24.74 20.32
CA ARG A 145 18.56 -25.82 21.04
C ARG A 145 20.00 -25.96 20.56
N PHE A 146 20.94 -25.79 21.48
CA PHE A 146 22.36 -26.03 21.26
C PHE A 146 22.67 -27.52 21.38
N HIS A 147 23.68 -28.01 20.66
CA HIS A 147 24.04 -29.44 20.69
C HIS A 147 24.95 -29.79 21.88
N ASP A 148 25.57 -28.78 22.50
CA ASP A 148 26.39 -28.92 23.72
C ASP A 148 26.28 -27.66 24.61
N LYS A 149 26.81 -27.74 25.84
CA LYS A 149 26.87 -26.63 26.80
C LYS A 149 27.84 -25.56 26.32
N LEU A 150 27.48 -24.30 26.54
CA LEU A 150 28.39 -23.19 26.32
C LEU A 150 29.33 -23.07 27.51
N GLN A 151 30.62 -22.86 27.25
CA GLN A 151 31.61 -22.59 28.30
C GLN A 151 31.41 -21.20 28.93
N ASP A 152 30.99 -20.22 28.13
CA ASP A 152 30.63 -18.87 28.57
C ASP A 152 29.19 -18.56 28.14
N GLU A 153 28.29 -18.41 29.11
CA GLU A 153 26.88 -18.07 28.86
C GLU A 153 26.72 -16.68 28.24
N LYS A 154 27.67 -15.77 28.49
CA LYS A 154 27.66 -14.41 27.90
C LYS A 154 28.06 -14.41 26.43
N ALA A 155 28.56 -15.53 25.90
CA ALA A 155 28.84 -15.65 24.47
C ALA A 155 27.56 -15.62 23.63
N LEU A 156 26.44 -16.16 24.14
CA LEU A 156 25.17 -16.19 23.41
C LEU A 156 24.62 -14.80 23.05
N PRO A 157 24.43 -13.86 23.99
CA PRO A 157 23.93 -12.53 23.66
C PRO A 157 24.86 -11.78 22.68
N ARG A 158 26.19 -11.95 22.80
CA ARG A 158 27.16 -11.37 21.86
C ARG A 158 27.04 -11.96 20.45
N ALA A 159 26.87 -13.27 20.34
CA ALA A 159 26.67 -13.95 19.06
C ALA A 159 25.33 -13.54 18.41
N LEU A 160 24.29 -13.36 19.22
CA LEU A 160 22.98 -12.90 18.76
C LEU A 160 23.02 -11.46 18.24
N GLU A 161 23.77 -10.58 18.92
CA GLU A 161 24.01 -9.19 18.50
C GLU A 161 24.85 -9.12 17.22
N THR A 162 25.86 -9.99 17.09
CA THR A 162 26.68 -10.11 15.86
C THR A 162 25.84 -10.51 14.64
N LEU A 163 24.74 -11.24 14.87
CA LEU A 163 23.78 -11.64 13.84
C LEU A 163 22.62 -10.65 13.71
N THR A 164 22.88 -9.36 13.87
CA THR A 164 21.96 -8.27 13.52
C THR A 164 22.43 -7.54 12.26
N GLY A 165 21.52 -6.82 11.60
CA GLY A 165 21.79 -6.16 10.33
C GLY A 165 21.66 -7.09 9.12
N ALA A 166 22.37 -6.76 8.05
CA ALA A 166 22.28 -7.43 6.76
C ALA A 166 23.08 -8.75 6.76
N LEU A 167 22.37 -9.89 6.77
CA LEU A 167 22.97 -11.22 6.85
C LEU A 167 22.86 -12.01 5.56
N PHE A 168 23.91 -12.76 5.26
CA PHE A 168 23.85 -13.79 4.24
C PHE A 168 23.04 -14.98 4.75
N GLN A 169 22.04 -15.40 3.97
CA GLN A 169 21.27 -16.60 4.23
C GLN A 169 21.12 -17.41 2.94
N ARG A 170 21.19 -18.72 3.09
CA ARG A 170 20.73 -19.66 2.08
C ARG A 170 19.46 -20.34 2.61
N PRO A 171 18.37 -20.38 1.82
CA PRO A 171 17.17 -21.12 2.21
C PRO A 171 17.50 -22.58 2.62
N PRO A 172 16.75 -23.15 3.58
CA PRO A 172 16.89 -24.56 3.94
C PRO A 172 16.46 -25.48 2.79
N LEU A 173 16.77 -26.78 2.91
CA LEU A 173 16.42 -27.79 1.91
C LEU A 173 14.91 -27.83 1.63
N ILE A 174 14.10 -27.79 2.68
CA ILE A 174 12.65 -27.72 2.58
C ILE A 174 12.25 -26.24 2.60
N SER A 175 12.02 -25.67 1.42
CA SER A 175 11.57 -24.29 1.27
C SER A 175 10.72 -24.11 0.02
N ALA A 176 9.82 -23.12 0.06
CA ALA A 176 8.97 -22.76 -1.08
C ALA A 176 9.69 -21.93 -2.15
N VAL A 177 10.96 -21.57 -1.93
CA VAL A 177 11.74 -20.65 -2.79
C VAL A 177 13.05 -21.32 -3.19
N LYS A 178 13.53 -21.03 -4.40
CA LYS A 178 14.79 -21.56 -4.92
C LYS A 178 15.94 -21.30 -3.94
N ARG A 179 16.73 -22.35 -3.69
CA ARG A 179 17.84 -22.34 -2.73
C ARG A 179 19.08 -21.63 -3.26
N GLN A 180 19.09 -20.30 -3.19
CA GLN A 180 20.21 -19.43 -3.58
C GLN A 180 20.67 -18.55 -2.40
N LEU A 181 21.94 -18.16 -2.38
CA LEU A 181 22.46 -17.23 -1.39
C LEU A 181 21.80 -15.86 -1.60
N ARG A 182 21.34 -15.24 -0.51
CA ARG A 182 20.69 -13.94 -0.51
C ARG A 182 20.97 -13.18 0.77
N VAL A 183 20.84 -11.86 0.73
CA VAL A 183 20.96 -11.01 1.91
C VAL A 183 19.57 -10.77 2.49
N ARG A 184 19.44 -10.88 3.81
CA ARG A 184 18.23 -10.55 4.56
C ARG A 184 18.60 -9.81 5.83
N THR A 185 17.82 -8.79 6.18
CA THR A 185 18.11 -7.95 7.33
C THR A 185 17.36 -8.43 8.58
N ILE A 186 18.10 -8.59 9.67
CA ILE A 186 17.55 -8.63 11.03
C ILE A 186 17.63 -7.21 11.57
N TYR A 187 16.47 -6.61 11.87
CA TYR A 187 16.40 -5.24 12.35
C TYR A 187 16.84 -5.16 13.81
N GLU A 188 16.38 -6.10 14.62
CA GLU A 188 16.66 -6.15 16.06
C GLU A 188 16.52 -7.59 16.56
N SER A 189 17.29 -7.95 17.57
CA SER A 189 17.17 -9.22 18.29
C SER A 189 17.38 -9.00 19.78
N LYS A 190 16.68 -9.77 20.61
CA LYS A 190 16.77 -9.68 22.06
C LYS A 190 16.72 -11.06 22.68
N LEU A 191 17.76 -11.42 23.43
CA LEU A 191 17.74 -12.62 24.26
C LEU A 191 16.75 -12.41 25.42
N ILE A 192 15.83 -13.36 25.60
CA ILE A 192 14.83 -13.34 26.67
C ILE A 192 15.33 -14.18 27.84
N GLU A 193 15.72 -15.42 27.55
CA GLU A 193 16.14 -16.39 28.56
C GLU A 193 17.15 -17.36 27.95
N TYR A 194 18.08 -17.85 28.77
CA TYR A 194 19.00 -18.90 28.40
C TYR A 194 19.22 -19.85 29.57
N ASP A 195 19.03 -21.13 29.31
CA ASP A 195 19.30 -22.24 30.24
C ASP A 195 20.39 -23.12 29.62
N ASN A 196 21.59 -23.02 30.17
CA ASN A 196 22.77 -23.74 29.69
C ASN A 196 22.70 -25.25 30.02
N GLU A 197 22.06 -25.62 31.13
CA GLU A 197 21.89 -27.01 31.53
C GLU A 197 20.94 -27.75 30.58
N ARG A 198 19.90 -27.07 30.11
CA ARG A 198 18.95 -27.63 29.11
C ARG A 198 19.38 -27.41 27.67
N ASN A 199 20.46 -26.65 27.45
CA ASN A 199 20.96 -26.20 26.15
C ASN A 199 19.89 -25.44 25.34
N LEU A 200 19.05 -24.65 26.01
CA LEU A 200 17.92 -23.94 25.39
C LEU A 200 18.05 -22.43 25.57
N GLY A 201 17.94 -21.69 24.47
CA GLY A 201 17.84 -20.23 24.48
C GLY A 201 16.52 -19.77 23.87
N VAL A 202 15.90 -18.76 24.48
CA VAL A 202 14.69 -18.10 23.99
C VAL A 202 15.04 -16.67 23.62
N PHE A 203 14.76 -16.27 22.37
CA PHE A 203 15.00 -14.91 21.92
C PHE A 203 13.88 -14.38 21.04
N TRP A 204 13.68 -13.07 21.08
CA TRP A 204 12.84 -12.32 20.17
C TRP A 204 13.68 -11.78 19.00
N VAL A 205 13.10 -11.72 17.80
CA VAL A 205 13.75 -11.21 16.61
C VAL A 205 12.76 -10.49 15.69
N SER A 206 13.12 -9.28 15.25
CA SER A 206 12.45 -8.52 14.20
C SER A 206 13.26 -8.59 12.92
N CYS A 207 12.62 -8.98 11.81
CA CYS A 207 13.35 -9.23 10.57
C CYS A 207 12.55 -8.91 9.30
N GLU A 208 13.31 -8.77 8.22
CA GLU A 208 12.79 -8.60 6.87
C GLU A 208 12.01 -9.86 6.42
N ALA A 209 11.01 -9.68 5.56
CA ALA A 209 10.28 -10.78 4.95
C ALA A 209 11.21 -11.79 4.24
N GLY A 210 11.00 -13.07 4.54
CA GLY A 210 11.77 -14.17 3.96
C GLY A 210 13.09 -14.47 4.68
N THR A 211 13.35 -13.85 5.82
CA THR A 211 14.40 -14.30 6.76
C THR A 211 14.03 -15.68 7.32
N TYR A 212 14.95 -16.64 7.25
CA TYR A 212 14.74 -17.98 7.81
C TYR A 212 15.33 -18.06 9.22
N ILE A 213 14.44 -18.08 10.23
CA ILE A 213 14.86 -18.20 11.63
C ILE A 213 15.55 -19.55 11.92
N ARG A 214 15.17 -20.61 11.19
CA ARG A 214 15.87 -21.90 11.22
C ARG A 214 17.35 -21.76 10.83
N THR A 215 17.64 -21.00 9.78
CA THR A 215 19.01 -20.73 9.33
C THR A 215 19.76 -19.86 10.34
N LEU A 216 19.08 -18.88 10.95
CA LEU A 216 19.64 -18.07 12.03
C LEU A 216 20.08 -18.93 13.22
N CYS A 217 19.26 -19.90 13.64
CA CYS A 217 19.63 -20.84 14.71
C CYS A 217 20.88 -21.65 14.36
N VAL A 218 20.99 -22.13 13.12
CA VAL A 218 22.20 -22.83 12.66
C VAL A 218 23.42 -21.91 12.70
N HIS A 219 23.30 -20.67 12.24
CA HIS A 219 24.40 -19.70 12.26
C HIS A 219 24.84 -19.35 13.68
N LEU A 220 23.90 -19.21 14.63
CA LEU A 220 24.22 -19.05 16.06
C LEU A 220 25.07 -20.22 16.57
N GLY A 221 24.67 -21.45 16.27
CA GLY A 221 25.42 -22.64 16.65
C GLY A 221 26.82 -22.71 16.03
N LEU A 222 26.97 -22.29 14.77
CA LEU A 222 28.26 -22.23 14.09
C LEU A 222 29.18 -21.15 14.67
N LEU A 223 28.65 -19.96 15.01
CA LEU A 223 29.43 -18.91 15.67
C LEU A 223 29.94 -19.32 17.04
N LEU A 224 29.12 -20.06 17.79
CA LEU A 224 29.44 -20.51 19.15
C LEU A 224 30.25 -21.82 19.18
N GLY A 225 30.46 -22.48 18.03
CA GLY A 225 31.25 -23.71 17.91
C GLY A 225 30.57 -24.99 18.37
N VAL A 226 29.51 -24.92 19.18
CA VAL A 226 28.78 -26.09 19.70
C VAL A 226 27.73 -26.65 18.73
N GLY A 227 27.34 -25.90 17.70
CA GLY A 227 26.22 -26.27 16.84
C GLY A 227 24.85 -26.04 17.49
N ALA A 228 23.83 -25.79 16.66
CA ALA A 228 22.48 -25.51 17.14
C ALA A 228 21.43 -25.74 16.05
N HIS A 229 20.19 -25.92 16.50
CA HIS A 229 19.02 -25.98 15.62
C HIS A 229 17.80 -25.31 16.28
N MET A 230 16.82 -24.98 15.45
CA MET A 230 15.56 -24.40 15.91
C MET A 230 14.70 -25.49 16.54
N GLN A 231 14.39 -25.35 17.82
CA GLN A 231 13.52 -26.25 18.59
C GLN A 231 12.06 -25.91 18.30
N GLU A 232 11.68 -24.65 18.55
CA GLU A 232 10.31 -24.14 18.41
C GLU A 232 10.32 -22.69 17.93
N LEU A 233 9.23 -22.27 17.32
CA LEU A 233 9.10 -20.92 16.77
C LEU A 233 7.64 -20.49 16.82
N ARG A 234 7.40 -19.27 17.29
CA ARG A 234 6.12 -18.58 17.24
C ARG A 234 6.29 -17.24 16.54
N ARG A 235 5.39 -16.93 15.60
CA ARG A 235 5.34 -15.60 14.97
C ARG A 235 4.44 -14.68 15.78
N VAL A 236 5.04 -13.69 16.44
CA VAL A 236 4.34 -12.76 17.33
C VAL A 236 3.84 -11.50 16.61
N ARG A 237 4.40 -11.18 15.42
CA ARG A 237 3.91 -10.10 14.56
C ARG A 237 4.02 -10.44 13.07
N SER A 238 3.02 -10.02 12.31
CA SER A 238 3.03 -10.05 10.85
C SER A 238 2.61 -8.70 10.27
N GLY A 239 3.58 -7.87 9.85
CA GLY A 239 3.28 -6.52 9.36
C GLY A 239 2.75 -5.66 10.49
N ILE A 240 1.59 -5.04 10.31
CA ILE A 240 0.99 -4.16 11.34
C ILE A 240 0.40 -4.97 12.50
N THR A 241 -0.09 -6.18 12.25
CA THR A 241 -0.84 -6.95 13.25
C THR A 241 0.07 -7.86 14.07
N GLY A 242 -0.02 -7.76 15.40
CA GLY A 242 0.63 -8.62 16.38
C GLY A 242 -0.34 -9.58 17.09
N GLU A 243 0.18 -10.38 18.00
CA GLU A 243 -0.62 -11.34 18.77
C GLU A 243 -1.55 -10.67 19.80
N ASN A 244 -1.27 -9.43 20.17
CA ASN A 244 -2.13 -8.62 21.04
C ASN A 244 -3.29 -7.94 20.29
N ASP A 245 -3.32 -8.01 18.96
CA ASP A 245 -4.28 -7.29 18.11
C ASP A 245 -5.47 -8.19 17.72
N ASP A 246 -6.29 -8.57 18.71
CA ASP A 246 -7.47 -9.42 18.55
C ASP A 246 -7.17 -10.72 17.81
N ILE A 247 -6.13 -11.45 18.27
CA ILE A 247 -5.80 -12.75 17.69
C ILE A 247 -6.90 -13.78 18.04
N VAL A 248 -7.25 -14.62 17.08
CA VAL A 248 -8.33 -15.61 17.21
C VAL A 248 -7.86 -16.98 16.78
N SER A 249 -8.36 -18.02 17.42
CA SER A 249 -8.10 -19.41 17.07
C SER A 249 -9.01 -19.89 15.94
N MET A 250 -8.72 -21.07 15.38
CA MET A 250 -9.66 -21.71 14.45
C MET A 250 -10.97 -22.14 15.11
N HIS A 251 -10.96 -22.42 16.42
CA HIS A 251 -12.16 -22.77 17.17
C HIS A 251 -13.10 -21.56 17.23
N ASP A 252 -12.57 -20.36 17.51
CA ASP A 252 -13.36 -19.13 17.50
C ASP A 252 -14.04 -18.88 16.13
N VAL A 253 -13.34 -19.17 15.03
CA VAL A 253 -13.91 -18.99 13.68
C VAL A 253 -15.02 -20.00 13.41
N LEU A 254 -14.84 -21.26 13.82
CA LEU A 254 -15.86 -22.29 13.68
C LEU A 254 -17.10 -21.96 14.52
N ASP A 255 -16.90 -21.59 15.77
CA ASP A 255 -17.96 -21.26 16.71
C ASP A 255 -18.71 -19.99 16.29
N ALA A 256 -18.00 -18.97 15.80
CA ALA A 256 -18.62 -17.77 15.26
C ALA A 256 -19.50 -18.06 14.03
N GLN A 257 -19.06 -18.96 13.14
CA GLN A 257 -19.85 -19.35 11.99
C GLN A 257 -21.08 -20.17 12.39
N TRP A 258 -20.91 -21.12 13.32
CA TRP A 258 -22.01 -21.93 13.86
C TRP A 258 -23.05 -21.06 14.55
N LEU A 259 -22.62 -20.12 15.40
CA LEU A 259 -23.51 -19.20 16.10
C LEU A 259 -24.38 -18.40 15.10
N TYR A 260 -23.77 -17.86 14.05
CA TYR A 260 -24.51 -17.15 13.01
C TYR A 260 -25.50 -18.07 12.27
N ASP A 261 -25.10 -19.30 11.95
CA ASP A 261 -25.95 -20.24 11.23
C ASP A 261 -27.18 -20.67 12.04
N ASN A 262 -27.00 -20.82 13.36
CA ASN A 262 -28.03 -21.34 14.27
C ASN A 262 -28.90 -20.25 14.91
N THR A 263 -28.34 -19.06 15.17
CA THR A 263 -29.04 -17.99 15.92
C THR A 263 -29.21 -16.70 15.12
N ARG A 264 -28.54 -16.57 13.97
CA ARG A 264 -28.45 -15.34 13.18
C ARG A 264 -27.77 -14.17 13.90
N ASP A 265 -27.10 -14.41 15.03
CA ASP A 265 -26.27 -13.39 15.67
C ASP A 265 -24.97 -13.17 14.88
N GLU A 266 -24.74 -11.91 14.48
CA GLU A 266 -23.56 -11.49 13.73
C GLU A 266 -22.38 -11.07 14.62
N SER A 267 -22.63 -10.85 15.91
CA SER A 267 -21.70 -10.21 16.85
C SER A 267 -20.34 -10.91 16.89
N TYR A 268 -20.36 -12.24 16.98
CA TYR A 268 -19.17 -13.05 17.08
C TYR A 268 -18.40 -13.07 15.74
N LEU A 269 -19.11 -13.20 14.61
CA LEU A 269 -18.45 -13.17 13.30
C LEU A 269 -17.79 -11.81 13.01
N ARG A 270 -18.40 -10.72 13.48
CA ARG A 270 -17.85 -9.36 13.42
C ARG A 270 -16.67 -9.13 14.38
N ARG A 271 -16.58 -9.89 15.47
CA ARG A 271 -15.42 -9.91 16.39
C ARG A 271 -14.21 -10.60 15.75
N VAL A 272 -14.44 -11.78 15.16
CA VAL A 272 -13.37 -12.64 14.61
C VAL A 272 -12.81 -12.10 13.30
N ILE A 273 -13.65 -11.43 12.49
CA ILE A 273 -13.27 -10.85 11.21
C ILE A 273 -13.12 -9.34 11.38
N ARG A 274 -11.99 -8.79 10.94
CA ARG A 274 -11.74 -7.34 10.91
C ARG A 274 -11.85 -6.83 9.46
N PRO A 275 -12.25 -5.57 9.22
CA PRO A 275 -12.22 -5.01 7.87
C PRO A 275 -10.79 -4.92 7.34
N LEU A 276 -10.59 -5.14 6.04
CA LEU A 276 -9.27 -5.05 5.39
C LEU A 276 -8.53 -3.72 5.62
N GLU A 277 -9.27 -2.65 5.95
CA GLU A 277 -8.72 -1.35 6.32
C GLU A 277 -7.82 -1.40 7.56
N SER A 278 -8.00 -2.40 8.44
CA SER A 278 -7.12 -2.61 9.61
C SER A 278 -5.67 -2.88 9.21
N LEU A 279 -5.43 -3.42 8.01
CA LEU A 279 -4.08 -3.69 7.52
C LEU A 279 -3.38 -2.45 6.94
N LEU A 280 -4.09 -1.33 6.83
CA LEU A 280 -3.65 -0.14 6.11
C LEU A 280 -3.47 1.08 7.03
N THR A 281 -3.61 0.91 8.34
CA THR A 281 -3.57 2.01 9.32
C THR A 281 -2.20 2.68 9.45
N ASN A 282 -1.12 2.01 9.02
CA ASN A 282 0.23 2.57 9.02
C ASN A 282 0.56 3.41 7.76
N TYR A 283 -0.28 3.37 6.74
CA TYR A 283 -0.05 4.13 5.53
C TYR A 283 -0.49 5.58 5.73
N LYS A 284 0.29 6.53 5.20
CA LYS A 284 -0.16 7.92 5.06
C LYS A 284 -1.38 7.98 4.14
N ARG A 285 -2.35 8.80 4.50
CA ARG A 285 -3.69 8.77 3.88
C ARG A 285 -3.86 9.92 2.89
N ILE A 286 -4.52 9.61 1.79
CA ILE A 286 -5.05 10.61 0.85
C ILE A 286 -6.54 10.34 0.68
N VAL A 287 -7.36 11.34 1.00
CA VAL A 287 -8.81 11.28 0.89
C VAL A 287 -9.21 11.78 -0.49
N VAL A 288 -9.97 10.95 -1.20
CA VAL A 288 -10.41 11.18 -2.56
C VAL A 288 -11.86 11.66 -2.58
N LYS A 289 -12.18 12.63 -3.45
CA LYS A 289 -13.56 13.03 -3.71
C LYS A 289 -14.37 11.87 -4.27
N ASP A 290 -15.60 11.68 -3.80
CA ASP A 290 -16.50 10.60 -4.21
C ASP A 290 -16.65 10.48 -5.75
N SER A 291 -16.61 11.60 -6.48
CA SER A 291 -16.68 11.63 -7.95
C SER A 291 -15.47 11.02 -8.68
N ALA A 292 -14.30 10.98 -8.04
CA ALA A 292 -13.06 10.44 -8.60
C ALA A 292 -12.80 8.98 -8.21
N VAL A 293 -13.52 8.44 -7.22
CA VAL A 293 -13.31 7.08 -6.69
C VAL A 293 -13.42 6.01 -7.78
N ASN A 294 -14.45 6.07 -8.62
CA ASN A 294 -14.66 5.07 -9.68
C ASN A 294 -13.49 5.06 -10.67
N ALA A 295 -12.98 6.21 -11.11
CA ALA A 295 -11.86 6.29 -12.05
C ALA A 295 -10.61 5.59 -11.51
N ILE A 296 -10.30 5.78 -10.22
CA ILE A 296 -9.18 5.11 -9.53
C ILE A 296 -9.40 3.59 -9.48
N CYS A 297 -10.64 3.14 -9.31
CA CYS A 297 -10.96 1.71 -9.33
C CYS A 297 -10.68 1.06 -10.70
N TYR A 298 -10.72 1.84 -11.79
CA TYR A 298 -10.30 1.43 -13.13
C TYR A 298 -8.79 1.52 -13.38
N GLY A 299 -8.02 2.00 -12.40
CA GLY A 299 -6.56 2.17 -12.50
C GLY A 299 -6.12 3.53 -13.02
N ALA A 300 -7.03 4.52 -13.09
CA ALA A 300 -6.64 5.89 -13.41
C ALA A 300 -5.76 6.48 -12.31
N LYS A 301 -4.90 7.43 -12.69
CA LYS A 301 -4.09 8.22 -11.77
C LYS A 301 -5.01 9.16 -10.96
N LEU A 302 -4.68 9.41 -9.70
CA LEU A 302 -5.35 10.45 -8.92
C LEU A 302 -4.79 11.81 -9.34
N MET A 303 -5.67 12.71 -9.80
CA MET A 303 -5.33 14.06 -10.20
C MET A 303 -5.70 15.06 -9.10
N ILE A 304 -5.07 16.25 -9.08
CA ILE A 304 -5.35 17.34 -8.11
C ILE A 304 -6.86 17.64 -7.95
N PRO A 305 -7.70 17.71 -9.02
CA PRO A 305 -9.13 17.97 -8.85
C PRO A 305 -9.90 16.92 -8.03
N GLY A 306 -9.37 15.69 -7.96
CA GLY A 306 -9.93 14.58 -7.18
C GLY A 306 -9.43 14.52 -5.73
N LEU A 307 -8.45 15.34 -5.36
CA LEU A 307 -7.90 15.43 -4.01
C LEU A 307 -8.85 16.19 -3.09
N LEU A 308 -9.09 15.65 -1.90
CA LEU A 308 -9.93 16.28 -0.86
C LEU A 308 -9.10 16.65 0.37
N ARG A 309 -8.42 15.68 0.96
CA ARG A 309 -7.51 15.83 2.11
C ARG A 309 -6.28 14.95 1.96
N TYR A 310 -5.20 15.28 2.64
CA TYR A 310 -3.94 14.54 2.60
C TYR A 310 -3.22 14.58 3.96
N GLU A 311 -2.41 13.57 4.23
CA GLU A 311 -1.55 13.52 5.41
C GLU A 311 -0.38 14.52 5.30
N ALA A 312 0.16 14.95 6.44
CA ALA A 312 1.45 15.63 6.47
C ALA A 312 2.60 14.67 6.15
N ASP A 313 3.75 15.25 5.79
CA ASP A 313 5.04 14.58 5.58
C ASP A 313 5.05 13.48 4.52
N ILE A 314 4.10 13.47 3.57
CA ILE A 314 4.15 12.62 2.38
C ILE A 314 5.35 13.01 1.52
N GLU A 315 6.21 12.02 1.24
CA GLU A 315 7.37 12.13 0.36
C GLU A 315 7.06 11.59 -1.04
N VAL A 316 7.80 12.07 -2.05
CA VAL A 316 7.66 11.57 -3.43
C VAL A 316 8.09 10.10 -3.50
N ASN A 317 7.32 9.29 -4.23
CA ASN A 317 7.48 7.84 -4.36
C ASN A 317 7.18 7.01 -3.10
N GLU A 318 6.67 7.64 -2.04
CA GLU A 318 6.19 6.92 -0.86
C GLU A 318 4.90 6.14 -1.16
N GLU A 319 4.69 5.02 -0.46
CA GLU A 319 3.42 4.29 -0.53
C GLU A 319 2.36 4.95 0.35
N VAL A 320 1.21 5.27 -0.25
CA VAL A 320 0.08 5.92 0.42
C VAL A 320 -1.20 5.12 0.24
N VAL A 321 -2.15 5.25 1.17
CA VAL A 321 -3.50 4.69 1.02
C VAL A 321 -4.46 5.75 0.48
N LEU A 322 -5.11 5.43 -0.63
CA LEU A 322 -6.20 6.24 -1.17
C LEU A 322 -7.50 5.76 -0.53
N MET A 323 -8.22 6.65 0.15
CA MET A 323 -9.45 6.32 0.87
C MET A 323 -10.62 7.24 0.50
N THR A 324 -11.83 6.74 0.70
CA THR A 324 -13.06 7.55 0.56
C THR A 324 -13.28 8.42 1.78
N THR A 325 -14.19 9.38 1.66
CA THR A 325 -14.71 10.17 2.80
C THR A 325 -15.38 9.31 3.88
N LYS A 326 -15.80 8.08 3.53
CA LYS A 326 -16.44 7.12 4.43
C LYS A 326 -15.43 6.20 5.14
N GLY A 327 -14.13 6.33 4.89
CA GLY A 327 -13.11 5.48 5.50
C GLY A 327 -12.80 4.19 4.74
N GLU A 328 -13.31 4.02 3.52
CA GLU A 328 -13.09 2.81 2.73
C GLU A 328 -11.76 2.88 1.97
N ALA A 329 -10.98 1.80 1.98
CA ALA A 329 -9.75 1.73 1.20
C ALA A 329 -10.06 1.53 -0.29
N ILE A 330 -9.68 2.50 -1.12
CA ILE A 330 -9.85 2.46 -2.58
C ILE A 330 -8.69 1.66 -3.19
N ALA A 331 -7.47 2.09 -2.90
CA ALA A 331 -6.24 1.53 -3.48
C ALA A 331 -5.01 1.90 -2.64
N ILE A 332 -3.95 1.11 -2.78
CA ILE A 332 -2.58 1.55 -2.43
C ILE A 332 -2.02 2.29 -3.65
N GLY A 333 -1.52 3.50 -3.43
CA GLY A 333 -0.90 4.36 -4.42
C GLY A 333 0.57 4.61 -4.11
N ILE A 334 1.29 5.12 -5.11
CA ILE A 334 2.61 5.71 -4.96
C ILE A 334 2.42 7.22 -5.14
N ALA A 335 2.81 8.00 -4.13
CA ALA A 335 2.75 9.45 -4.18
C ALA A 335 3.65 9.98 -5.30
N GLN A 336 3.17 10.96 -6.05
CA GLN A 336 3.90 11.63 -7.14
C GLN A 336 4.19 13.11 -6.84
N MET A 337 3.69 13.58 -5.69
CA MET A 337 3.82 14.95 -5.19
C MET A 337 4.11 14.85 -3.69
N SER A 338 4.99 15.72 -3.19
CA SER A 338 5.22 15.89 -1.75
C SER A 338 4.05 16.63 -1.10
N THR A 339 4.01 16.66 0.23
CA THR A 339 2.99 17.43 0.98
C THR A 339 2.97 18.91 0.60
N VAL A 340 4.14 19.49 0.33
CA VAL A 340 4.28 20.90 -0.06
C VAL A 340 3.71 21.12 -1.46
N ASP A 341 4.01 20.21 -2.39
CA ASP A 341 3.50 20.27 -3.77
C ASP A 341 1.97 20.10 -3.79
N LEU A 342 1.41 19.24 -2.93
CA LEU A 342 -0.04 19.07 -2.80
C LEU A 342 -0.75 20.34 -2.31
N ALA A 343 -0.03 21.22 -1.60
CA ALA A 343 -0.54 22.51 -1.14
C ALA A 343 -0.44 23.59 -2.22
N SER A 344 0.64 23.63 -3.01
CA SER A 344 0.90 24.72 -3.97
C SER A 344 0.45 24.45 -5.41
N CYS A 345 0.41 23.19 -5.86
CA CYS A 345 0.12 22.87 -7.26
C CYS A 345 -1.37 23.00 -7.62
N ASP A 346 -1.67 23.65 -8.74
CA ASP A 346 -3.03 23.75 -9.29
C ASP A 346 -3.42 22.56 -10.17
N HIS A 347 -2.44 21.90 -10.79
CA HIS A 347 -2.64 20.78 -11.69
C HIS A 347 -1.56 19.71 -11.54
N GLY A 348 -1.88 18.48 -11.90
CA GLY A 348 -0.92 17.37 -11.96
C GLY A 348 -1.44 16.09 -11.31
N VAL A 349 -0.56 15.09 -11.33
CA VAL A 349 -0.82 13.75 -10.78
C VAL A 349 -0.38 13.71 -9.32
N VAL A 350 -1.33 13.44 -8.42
CA VAL A 350 -1.10 13.30 -6.97
C VAL A 350 -0.53 11.93 -6.65
N ALA A 351 -1.14 10.86 -7.19
CA ALA A 351 -0.74 9.50 -6.90
C ALA A 351 -1.02 8.56 -8.06
N LYS A 352 -0.10 7.62 -8.29
CA LYS A 352 -0.27 6.51 -9.24
C LYS A 352 -0.76 5.27 -8.51
N VAL A 353 -1.80 4.62 -9.02
CA VAL A 353 -2.34 3.40 -8.41
C VAL A 353 -1.32 2.26 -8.52
N LYS A 354 -0.89 1.72 -7.38
CA LYS A 354 -0.05 0.52 -7.29
C LYS A 354 -0.92 -0.74 -7.21
N ARG A 355 -1.98 -0.70 -6.40
CA ARG A 355 -2.89 -1.83 -6.20
C ARG A 355 -4.30 -1.37 -5.88
N CYS A 356 -5.23 -1.61 -6.79
CA CYS A 356 -6.66 -1.36 -6.56
C CYS A 356 -7.27 -2.42 -5.63
N ILE A 357 -8.00 -1.97 -4.59
CA ILE A 357 -8.62 -2.83 -3.56
C ILE A 357 -10.14 -2.84 -3.73
N MET A 358 -10.74 -1.67 -3.92
CA MET A 358 -12.18 -1.49 -4.08
C MET A 358 -12.69 -2.16 -5.37
N ASN A 359 -13.96 -2.56 -5.38
CA ASN A 359 -14.57 -3.12 -6.58
C ASN A 359 -14.88 -2.01 -7.57
N ARG A 360 -14.73 -2.34 -8.86
CA ARG A 360 -15.20 -1.46 -9.94
C ARG A 360 -16.70 -1.27 -9.79
N ASP A 361 -17.18 -0.07 -10.14
CA ASP A 361 -18.60 0.30 -10.13
C ASP A 361 -19.30 0.28 -8.76
N LEU A 362 -18.57 0.17 -7.63
CA LEU A 362 -19.14 0.46 -6.31
C LEU A 362 -19.60 1.92 -6.19
N TYR A 363 -18.82 2.83 -6.76
CA TYR A 363 -19.20 4.23 -6.95
C TYR A 363 -19.57 4.45 -8.43
N PRO A 364 -20.52 5.34 -8.74
CA PRO A 364 -20.97 5.57 -10.11
C PRO A 364 -19.89 6.25 -10.96
N ARG A 365 -19.94 5.98 -12.27
CA ARG A 365 -19.05 6.58 -13.26
C ARG A 365 -19.39 8.05 -13.47
N LYS A 366 -18.63 8.97 -12.84
CA LYS A 366 -18.76 10.43 -13.01
C LYS A 366 -17.59 11.10 -13.76
N TRP A 367 -16.68 10.31 -14.31
CA TRP A 367 -15.61 10.77 -15.19
C TRP A 367 -16.14 11.55 -16.41
N GLY A 368 -15.44 12.62 -16.78
CA GLY A 368 -15.80 13.44 -17.95
C GLY A 368 -16.92 14.48 -17.71
N LEU A 369 -17.25 14.76 -16.45
CA LEU A 369 -18.17 15.83 -16.02
C LEU A 369 -17.45 17.05 -15.44
N GLY A 370 -16.12 17.04 -15.34
CA GLY A 370 -15.34 18.20 -14.88
C GLY A 370 -15.26 19.32 -15.94
N PRO A 371 -14.99 20.58 -15.57
CA PRO A 371 -15.05 21.73 -16.48
C PRO A 371 -14.24 21.56 -17.78
N LYS A 372 -12.96 21.19 -17.66
CA LYS A 372 -12.08 20.91 -18.81
C LYS A 372 -12.51 19.71 -19.64
N ALA A 373 -13.10 18.68 -19.02
CA ALA A 373 -13.58 17.51 -19.74
C ALA A 373 -14.91 17.78 -20.48
N GLN A 374 -15.77 18.62 -19.91
CA GLN A 374 -16.97 19.11 -20.60
C GLN A 374 -16.59 20.04 -21.75
N GLU A 375 -15.59 20.92 -21.57
CA GLU A 375 -15.04 21.77 -22.63
C GLU A 375 -14.48 20.93 -23.79
N LYS A 376 -13.66 19.91 -23.47
CA LYS A 376 -13.16 18.94 -24.47
C LYS A 376 -14.30 18.25 -25.22
N LYS A 377 -15.35 17.78 -24.54
CA LYS A 377 -16.52 17.17 -25.17
C LYS A 377 -17.30 18.16 -26.06
N LYS A 378 -17.42 19.42 -25.64
CA LYS A 378 -18.04 20.49 -26.44
C LYS A 378 -17.21 20.76 -27.70
N MET A 379 -15.88 20.84 -27.60
CA MET A 379 -14.98 21.03 -28.75
C MET A 379 -15.02 19.86 -29.74
N ILE A 380 -15.07 18.61 -29.25
CA ILE A 380 -15.27 17.43 -30.12
C ILE A 380 -16.62 17.51 -30.84
N LYS A 381 -17.70 17.91 -30.16
CA LYS A 381 -19.02 18.08 -30.76
C LYS A 381 -19.08 19.23 -31.78
N LYS A 382 -18.25 20.26 -31.61
CA LYS A 382 -18.08 21.38 -32.54
C LYS A 382 -17.16 21.07 -33.73
N GLY A 383 -16.47 19.93 -33.73
CA GLY A 383 -15.51 19.57 -34.79
C GLY A 383 -14.14 20.25 -34.67
N GLU A 384 -13.86 20.92 -33.54
CA GLU A 384 -12.60 21.60 -33.25
C GLU A 384 -11.49 20.63 -32.78
N LEU A 385 -11.87 19.39 -32.44
CA LEU A 385 -10.99 18.28 -32.03
C LEU A 385 -11.45 16.99 -32.73
N ASP A 386 -10.54 16.04 -32.92
CA ASP A 386 -10.88 14.75 -33.56
C ASP A 386 -11.80 13.86 -32.66
N LYS A 387 -12.25 12.72 -33.19
CA LYS A 387 -13.09 11.76 -32.45
C LYS A 387 -12.43 11.19 -31.19
N TYR A 388 -11.11 11.26 -31.08
CA TYR A 388 -10.29 10.81 -29.95
C TYR A 388 -9.82 11.98 -29.06
N GLY A 389 -10.24 13.22 -29.37
CA GLY A 389 -9.88 14.43 -28.65
C GLY A 389 -8.44 14.92 -28.86
N LYS A 390 -7.82 14.59 -30.00
CA LYS A 390 -6.52 15.12 -30.43
C LYS A 390 -6.70 16.43 -31.22
N PRO A 391 -5.70 17.33 -31.19
CA PRO A 391 -5.73 18.56 -31.98
C PRO A 391 -5.70 18.24 -33.48
N ILE A 392 -6.51 18.97 -34.24
CA ILE A 392 -6.53 18.97 -35.71
C ILE A 392 -5.77 20.21 -36.17
N GLU A 393 -4.77 20.02 -37.02
CA GLU A 393 -3.99 21.12 -37.60
C GLU A 393 -4.92 22.10 -38.34
N GLY A 394 -4.87 23.38 -37.95
CA GLY A 394 -5.65 24.46 -38.55
C GLY A 394 -7.07 24.68 -38.00
N VAL A 395 -7.63 23.75 -37.21
CA VAL A 395 -9.02 23.84 -36.69
C VAL A 395 -9.05 23.99 -35.16
N THR A 396 -8.09 23.40 -34.45
CA THR A 396 -8.04 23.50 -32.99
C THR A 396 -7.52 24.87 -32.54
N PRO A 397 -8.22 25.58 -31.61
CA PRO A 397 -7.75 26.86 -31.09
C PRO A 397 -6.33 26.77 -30.50
N GLN A 398 -5.44 27.68 -30.89
CA GLN A 398 -4.05 27.69 -30.41
C GLN A 398 -3.93 27.76 -28.88
N GLN A 399 -4.90 28.39 -28.20
CA GLN A 399 -4.97 28.49 -26.74
C GLN A 399 -5.23 27.13 -26.08
N TRP A 400 -5.99 26.23 -26.73
CA TRP A 400 -6.20 24.87 -26.25
C TRP A 400 -4.94 24.02 -26.46
N SER A 401 -4.31 24.13 -27.63
CA SER A 401 -3.08 23.39 -27.95
C SER A 401 -1.89 23.75 -27.06
N LYS A 402 -1.79 25.00 -26.60
CA LYS A 402 -0.74 25.45 -25.66
C LYS A 402 -1.04 25.14 -24.19
N GLY A 403 -2.31 25.17 -23.78
CA GLY A 403 -2.71 25.03 -22.38
C GLY A 403 -3.20 23.63 -21.96
N TYR A 404 -3.52 22.74 -22.90
CA TYR A 404 -3.98 21.38 -22.58
C TYR A 404 -2.79 20.42 -22.50
N ILE A 405 -2.50 19.94 -21.28
CA ILE A 405 -1.51 18.90 -21.04
C ILE A 405 -2.24 17.57 -20.86
N ASP A 406 -1.92 16.57 -21.68
CA ASP A 406 -2.42 15.21 -21.50
C ASP A 406 -1.52 14.42 -20.54
N TYR A 407 -1.91 14.36 -19.27
CA TYR A 407 -1.17 13.63 -18.25
C TYR A 407 -1.22 12.09 -18.41
N ASN A 408 -1.89 11.55 -19.43
CA ASN A 408 -1.79 10.13 -19.79
C ASN A 408 -0.65 9.84 -20.76
N ASP A 409 -0.10 10.85 -21.43
CA ASP A 409 1.04 10.70 -22.33
C ASP A 409 2.34 10.51 -21.51
N PRO A 410 3.12 9.43 -21.74
CA PRO A 410 4.40 9.22 -21.06
C PRO A 410 5.45 10.29 -21.38
N ASP A 411 5.32 11.00 -22.50
CA ASP A 411 6.28 12.02 -22.95
C ASP A 411 5.86 13.45 -22.56
N ALA A 412 4.74 13.61 -21.83
CA ALA A 412 4.30 14.90 -21.30
C ALA A 412 5.24 15.38 -20.18
N VAL A 413 6.23 16.18 -20.57
CA VAL A 413 7.10 16.91 -19.63
C VAL A 413 6.23 17.95 -18.89
N PRO A 414 6.18 17.97 -17.55
CA PRO A 414 5.58 19.08 -16.85
C PRO A 414 6.45 20.31 -17.12
N ALA A 415 5.89 21.32 -17.78
CA ALA A 415 6.51 22.63 -17.90
C ALA A 415 6.56 23.27 -16.49
N TYR A 416 7.57 22.93 -15.70
CA TYR A 416 7.98 23.75 -14.59
C TYR A 416 8.66 24.99 -15.16
N GLY A 417 7.99 26.14 -15.05
CA GLY A 417 8.55 27.43 -15.45
C GLY A 417 7.84 28.08 -16.63
N SER A 418 6.66 28.65 -16.38
CA SER A 418 6.28 29.90 -17.03
C SER A 418 5.45 30.72 -16.04
N ASN A 419 6.03 31.85 -15.62
CA ASN A 419 5.41 32.85 -14.77
C ASN A 419 4.30 33.58 -15.55
N ASP A 420 3.12 32.97 -15.66
CA ASP A 420 1.91 33.71 -16.04
C ASP A 420 0.98 33.77 -14.82
N LEU A 421 1.30 34.74 -13.94
CA LEU A 421 0.38 35.23 -12.93
C LEU A 421 -0.83 35.87 -13.62
N LEU A 422 -2.00 35.25 -13.51
CA LEU A 422 -3.28 35.91 -13.78
C LEU A 422 -3.80 36.56 -12.48
N PRO A 423 -4.35 37.79 -12.56
CA PRO A 423 -4.57 38.63 -11.39
C PRO A 423 -5.86 38.24 -10.68
N THR A 424 -5.76 37.96 -9.38
CA THR A 424 -6.92 37.98 -8.47
C THR A 424 -6.52 38.63 -7.15
N GLN A 425 -6.68 39.95 -7.07
CA GLN A 425 -7.29 40.68 -5.95
C GLN A 425 -7.23 42.21 -6.16
N PRO A 426 -8.18 42.98 -5.59
CA PRO A 426 -8.36 44.40 -5.88
C PRO A 426 -7.38 45.30 -5.11
N ALA A 427 -7.18 46.50 -5.65
CA ALA A 427 -6.18 47.49 -5.26
C ALA A 427 -6.30 48.00 -3.82
N THR A 428 -5.14 48.16 -3.17
CA THR A 428 -4.89 49.21 -2.18
C THR A 428 -3.52 49.83 -2.44
N THR A 429 -3.53 51.15 -2.47
CA THR A 429 -2.46 52.11 -2.67
C THR A 429 -1.39 52.07 -1.58
N GLU A 430 -0.11 52.17 -1.94
CA GLU A 430 0.80 53.27 -1.58
C GLU A 430 2.24 52.96 -2.06
N ASP A 431 2.81 53.94 -2.78
CA ASP A 431 4.16 53.94 -3.36
C ASP A 431 5.26 54.08 -2.29
N VAL A 432 6.30 53.23 -2.35
CA VAL A 432 7.65 53.60 -1.89
C VAL A 432 8.69 53.08 -2.88
N LYS A 433 9.40 54.00 -3.54
CA LYS A 433 10.56 53.75 -4.40
C LYS A 433 11.81 53.48 -3.54
N MET A 434 12.55 52.42 -3.83
CA MET A 434 13.99 52.32 -3.53
C MET A 434 14.73 51.65 -4.70
N GLU A 435 15.86 52.24 -5.07
CA GLU A 435 16.75 51.86 -6.18
C GLU A 435 17.56 50.57 -5.88
N PRO A 436 18.03 49.84 -6.91
CA PRO A 436 18.80 48.61 -6.71
C PRO A 436 20.29 48.90 -6.50
N VAL A 437 20.87 48.25 -5.49
CA VAL A 437 22.32 48.17 -5.27
C VAL A 437 22.86 46.94 -5.99
N GLU A 438 23.82 47.16 -6.90
CA GLU A 438 24.61 46.11 -7.55
C GLU A 438 25.57 45.44 -6.55
N VAL A 439 25.60 44.10 -6.54
CA VAL A 439 26.71 43.34 -5.93
C VAL A 439 27.32 42.43 -6.99
N LYS A 440 28.58 42.73 -7.33
CA LYS A 440 29.49 41.92 -8.13
C LYS A 440 29.91 40.68 -7.34
N VAL A 441 29.96 39.52 -8.01
CA VAL A 441 30.77 38.38 -7.56
C VAL A 441 31.67 37.96 -8.71
N GLU A 442 32.98 38.00 -8.44
CA GLU A 442 34.07 37.66 -9.35
C GLU A 442 34.10 36.16 -9.69
N ALA A 443 34.57 35.90 -10.91
CA ALA A 443 34.89 34.59 -11.44
C ALA A 443 36.29 34.15 -11.02
N ASP A 444 36.47 32.86 -10.72
CA ASP A 444 37.78 32.22 -10.74
C ASP A 444 37.70 30.94 -11.59
N GLU A 445 38.29 31.02 -12.79
CA GLU A 445 38.48 29.93 -13.73
C GLU A 445 39.75 29.14 -13.39
N LYS A 446 39.64 27.82 -13.24
CA LYS A 446 40.75 26.90 -13.54
C LYS A 446 40.32 25.76 -14.45
N LYS A 447 40.67 25.93 -15.73
CA LYS A 447 40.72 24.94 -16.82
C LYS A 447 41.48 23.65 -16.44
N ARG A 448 40.99 22.51 -16.94
CA ARG A 448 41.81 21.60 -17.78
C ARG A 448 40.96 20.57 -18.56
N LYS A 449 40.88 20.84 -19.88
CA LYS A 449 40.79 20.00 -21.09
C LYS A 449 40.40 18.51 -20.96
N ARG A 450 39.43 18.12 -21.80
CA ARG A 450 39.45 16.82 -22.52
C ARG A 450 38.91 17.03 -23.94
N ASP A 451 39.63 16.47 -24.90
CA ASP A 451 39.60 16.76 -26.33
C ASP A 451 38.30 16.37 -27.06
N GLU A 452 37.99 17.14 -28.10
CA GLU A 452 37.03 16.85 -29.16
C GLU A 452 37.68 15.96 -30.23
N GLU A 453 36.97 14.92 -30.67
CA GLU A 453 37.01 14.46 -32.07
C GLU A 453 35.57 14.17 -32.51
N GLU A 454 35.15 14.85 -33.57
CA GLU A 454 33.92 14.59 -34.33
C GLU A 454 33.95 13.19 -34.95
N VAL A 455 32.79 12.56 -35.15
CA VAL A 455 32.32 11.99 -36.44
C VAL A 455 30.89 11.43 -36.27
N GLY A 456 29.95 12.00 -37.03
CA GLY A 456 28.94 11.28 -37.81
C GLY A 456 27.92 10.36 -37.13
N SER A 457 26.67 10.83 -37.03
CA SER A 457 25.47 10.01 -36.83
C SER A 457 25.28 8.93 -37.92
N PRO A 458 24.77 7.73 -37.56
CA PRO A 458 23.48 7.33 -38.13
C PRO A 458 22.54 6.53 -37.18
N LYS A 459 21.26 6.88 -37.29
CA LYS A 459 20.01 6.09 -37.20
C LYS A 459 19.95 4.88 -36.24
N ALA A 460 19.01 4.97 -35.30
CA ALA A 460 18.57 3.92 -34.40
C ALA A 460 17.92 2.72 -35.14
N GLU A 461 18.49 1.53 -34.96
CA GLU A 461 17.86 0.24 -35.26
C GLU A 461 17.56 -0.54 -33.96
N GLU A 462 16.30 -1.00 -33.84
CA GLU A 462 15.80 -1.87 -32.77
C GLU A 462 16.64 -3.15 -32.57
N LYS A 463 17.35 -3.27 -31.44
CA LYS A 463 17.92 -4.56 -30.99
C LYS A 463 16.82 -5.53 -30.52
N LYS A 464 16.32 -6.37 -31.44
CA LYS A 464 15.48 -7.55 -31.12
C LYS A 464 16.32 -8.66 -30.45
N LYS A 465 16.02 -9.00 -29.19
CA LYS A 465 16.59 -10.15 -28.45
C LYS A 465 16.60 -11.45 -29.27
N LYS A 466 17.78 -12.04 -29.47
CA LYS A 466 17.97 -13.37 -30.10
C LYS A 466 17.74 -14.49 -29.09
N LYS A 467 17.17 -15.62 -29.51
CA LYS A 467 16.86 -16.80 -28.68
C LYS A 467 17.96 -17.85 -28.87
N LYS A 468 18.34 -18.60 -27.83
CA LYS A 468 19.30 -19.71 -27.93
C LYS A 468 18.62 -21.02 -28.31
N VAL A 469 19.28 -21.83 -29.14
CA VAL A 469 18.88 -23.16 -29.62
C VAL A 469 19.87 -24.19 -29.09
N LYS A 470 19.38 -25.34 -28.65
CA LYS A 470 20.18 -26.44 -28.09
C LYS A 470 20.54 -27.42 -29.21
N THR A 471 21.82 -27.71 -29.39
CA THR A 471 22.28 -28.73 -30.35
C THR A 471 22.17 -30.14 -29.75
N GLU A 472 22.30 -31.18 -30.58
CA GLU A 472 22.18 -32.58 -30.16
C GLU A 472 23.22 -32.99 -29.10
N ASP A 473 24.39 -32.33 -29.08
CA ASP A 473 25.42 -32.48 -28.04
C ASP A 473 25.16 -31.67 -26.75
N GLY A 474 23.98 -31.05 -26.62
CA GLY A 474 23.57 -30.35 -25.39
C GLY A 474 24.10 -28.91 -25.22
N ALA A 475 24.91 -28.40 -26.15
CA ALA A 475 25.41 -27.03 -26.14
C ALA A 475 24.36 -26.01 -26.63
N GLU A 476 24.34 -24.80 -26.06
CA GLU A 476 23.43 -23.72 -26.46
C GLU A 476 24.11 -22.70 -27.40
N ARG A 477 23.62 -22.58 -28.64
CA ARG A 477 24.08 -21.58 -29.63
C ARG A 477 22.98 -20.56 -29.96
N GLU A 478 23.35 -19.42 -30.54
CA GLU A 478 22.35 -18.46 -31.04
C GLU A 478 21.59 -19.03 -32.25
N GLU A 479 20.27 -18.80 -32.30
CA GLU A 479 19.40 -19.16 -33.43
C GLU A 479 19.86 -18.47 -34.72
N THR A 480 19.97 -19.23 -35.82
CA THR A 480 20.33 -18.66 -37.13
C THR A 480 19.18 -17.86 -37.74
N ALA A 481 19.48 -17.03 -38.75
CA ALA A 481 18.47 -16.23 -39.43
C ALA A 481 17.38 -17.11 -40.10
N GLU A 482 17.76 -18.25 -40.66
CA GLU A 482 16.85 -19.24 -41.27
C GLU A 482 15.97 -19.93 -40.23
N GLU A 483 16.52 -20.41 -39.12
CA GLU A 483 15.74 -21.02 -38.02
C GLU A 483 14.71 -20.02 -37.45
N ARG A 484 15.11 -18.75 -37.33
CA ARG A 484 14.22 -17.67 -36.89
C ARG A 484 13.09 -17.39 -37.88
N ALA A 485 13.36 -17.48 -39.19
CA ALA A 485 12.37 -17.31 -40.24
C ALA A 485 11.36 -18.48 -40.23
N ALA A 486 11.85 -19.72 -40.16
CA ALA A 486 11.03 -20.92 -40.06
C ALA A 486 10.13 -20.90 -38.82
N ARG A 487 10.65 -20.50 -37.65
CA ARG A 487 9.83 -20.38 -36.43
C ARG A 487 8.73 -19.32 -36.56
N LYS A 488 9.02 -18.19 -37.22
CA LYS A 488 8.01 -17.15 -37.46
C LYS A 488 6.92 -17.63 -38.42
N ALA A 489 7.29 -18.36 -39.47
CA ALA A 489 6.35 -18.97 -40.41
C ALA A 489 5.43 -19.98 -39.71
N ALA A 490 5.99 -20.92 -38.94
CA ALA A 490 5.23 -21.90 -38.18
C ALA A 490 4.27 -21.25 -37.16
N LYS A 491 4.69 -20.14 -36.52
CA LYS A 491 3.83 -19.39 -35.60
C LYS A 491 2.68 -18.66 -36.31
N LYS A 492 2.91 -18.19 -37.54
CA LYS A 492 1.88 -17.56 -38.38
C LYS A 492 0.86 -18.59 -38.83
N GLU A 493 1.32 -19.74 -39.33
CA GLU A 493 0.45 -20.84 -39.77
C GLU A 493 -0.39 -21.40 -38.61
N LYS A 494 0.19 -21.54 -37.42
CA LYS A 494 -0.55 -21.99 -36.22
C LYS A 494 -1.59 -20.96 -35.76
N LYS A 495 -1.37 -19.67 -36.01
CA LYS A 495 -2.32 -18.59 -35.70
C LYS A 495 -3.47 -18.55 -36.72
N GLU A 496 -3.17 -18.82 -37.99
CA GLU A 496 -4.17 -18.94 -39.06
C GLU A 496 -5.05 -20.19 -38.88
N LYS A 497 -4.45 -21.36 -38.59
CA LYS A 497 -5.19 -22.58 -38.24
C LYS A 497 -6.06 -22.44 -36.99
N LYS A 498 -5.67 -21.57 -36.05
CA LYS A 498 -6.47 -21.29 -34.85
C LYS A 498 -7.66 -20.38 -35.17
N LYS A 499 -7.47 -19.38 -36.04
CA LYS A 499 -8.56 -18.52 -36.52
C LYS A 499 -9.58 -19.29 -37.35
N ALA A 500 -9.14 -20.19 -38.23
CA ALA A 500 -10.01 -21.03 -39.05
C ALA A 500 -10.76 -22.14 -38.27
N LYS A 501 -10.51 -22.29 -36.96
CA LYS A 501 -11.26 -23.17 -36.05
C LYS A 501 -12.22 -22.40 -35.14
N GLU A 502 -12.17 -21.07 -35.15
CA GLU A 502 -13.02 -20.18 -34.37
C GLU A 502 -14.09 -19.47 -35.23
N GLU A 503 -14.06 -19.67 -36.56
CA GLU A 503 -15.16 -19.46 -37.53
C GLU A 503 -15.76 -20.82 -37.89
#